data_AF-L8P5R3-F1
#
_entry.id   AF-L8P5R3-F1
#
_cell.length_a   1.000
_cell.length_b   1.000
_cell.length_c   1.000
_cell.angle_alpha   90.00
_cell.angle_beta   90.00
_cell.angle_gamma   90.00
#
_symmetry.space_group_name_H-M   'P 1'
#
loop_
_entity.id
_entity.type
_entity.pdbx_description
1 polymer ?
#
loop_
_entity_poly.entity_id
_entity_poly.type
_entity_poly.pdbx_seq_one_letter_code
_entity_poly.pdbx_strand_id
1 'polypeptide(L)'
;MWTETLRNDELAALLREGYGSVRAAWSKIVEGYQEAGMMRTDVEPDHVTRTMIAAVLGFLAQQSLFGPAPVEVLRDGLRALMSMPDDRSADWWITARLTCSKPGPTSLPIHATRDFAPWLRQPDPARSGARTVRWDVQLTPHEQERLLIHVAADVAEKRRARGLKLNHPEAVALITSHILEGARDGRTVAELMSSGRKLLTRDDVMEGVPEMIHDVQVEATFPDGTKLVTVHDPIV
;
A
#
# COMPACT_ATOMS: atom_id res chain seq x y z
N MET A 1 -2.61 -11.69 19.60
CA MET A 1 -2.06 -12.82 18.82
C MET A 1 -1.09 -12.33 17.74
N TRP A 2 -1.49 -11.46 16.81
CA TRP A 2 -0.60 -11.02 15.72
C TRP A 2 0.68 -10.30 16.11
N THR A 3 0.64 -9.52 17.19
CA THR A 3 1.85 -8.86 17.72
C THR A 3 2.78 -9.84 18.45
N GLU A 4 2.26 -10.95 18.95
CA GLU A 4 3.03 -11.94 19.72
C GLU A 4 3.78 -12.91 18.80
N THR A 5 3.18 -13.26 17.65
CA THR A 5 3.82 -14.08 16.62
C THR A 5 4.98 -13.38 15.92
N LEU A 6 5.01 -12.04 15.93
CA LEU A 6 6.15 -11.27 15.43
C LEU A 6 7.31 -11.18 16.43
N ARG A 7 7.06 -11.54 17.69
CA ARG A 7 8.02 -11.45 18.79
C ARG A 7 8.52 -12.81 19.28
N ASN A 8 7.80 -13.89 18.95
CA ASN A 8 8.12 -15.25 19.36
C ASN A 8 8.20 -16.19 18.14
N ASP A 9 9.44 -16.56 17.77
CA ASP A 9 9.73 -17.41 16.61
C ASP A 9 9.16 -18.83 16.73
N GLU A 10 9.06 -19.36 17.95
CA GLU A 10 8.51 -20.69 18.23
C GLU A 10 7.01 -20.73 17.95
N LEU A 11 6.28 -19.71 18.43
CA LEU A 11 4.85 -19.57 18.15
C LEU A 11 4.59 -19.34 16.66
N ALA A 12 5.44 -18.55 15.99
CA ALA A 12 5.36 -18.32 14.56
C ALA A 12 5.62 -19.59 13.74
N ALA A 13 6.54 -20.45 14.19
CA ALA A 13 6.81 -21.75 13.57
C ALA A 13 5.61 -22.69 13.70
N LEU A 14 5.05 -22.84 14.90
CA LEU A 14 3.89 -23.68 15.16
C LEU A 14 2.65 -23.25 14.35
N LEU A 15 2.40 -21.95 14.24
CA LEU A 15 1.28 -21.45 13.44
C LEU A 15 1.50 -21.66 11.93
N ARG A 16 2.73 -21.48 11.44
CA ARG A 16 3.06 -21.77 10.03
C ARG A 16 2.88 -23.26 9.71
N GLU A 17 3.29 -24.14 10.61
CA GLU A 17 3.12 -25.58 10.47
C GLU A 17 1.63 -25.98 10.48
N GLY A 18 0.85 -25.46 11.43
CA GLY A 18 -0.59 -25.68 11.51
C GLY A 18 -1.32 -25.19 10.26
N TYR A 19 -1.01 -23.97 9.81
CA TYR A 19 -1.57 -23.42 8.57
C TYR A 19 -1.16 -24.26 7.34
N GLY A 20 0.10 -24.69 7.27
CA GLY A 20 0.61 -25.55 6.21
C GLY A 20 -0.15 -26.88 6.11
N SER A 21 -0.43 -27.51 7.24
CA SER A 21 -1.20 -28.75 7.32
C SER A 21 -2.64 -28.58 6.81
N VAL A 22 -3.33 -27.52 7.24
CA VAL A 22 -4.70 -27.23 6.78
C VAL A 22 -4.72 -26.93 5.28
N ARG A 23 -3.78 -26.11 4.80
CA ARG A 23 -3.65 -25.78 3.37
C ARG A 23 -3.45 -27.03 2.53
N ALA A 24 -2.52 -27.92 2.92
CA ALA A 24 -2.26 -29.15 2.19
C ALA A 24 -3.49 -30.07 2.11
N ALA A 25 -4.29 -30.14 3.18
CA ALA A 25 -5.53 -30.91 3.17
C ALA A 25 -6.57 -30.32 2.18
N TRP A 26 -6.70 -29.00 2.13
CA TRP A 26 -7.63 -28.33 1.21
C TRP A 26 -7.17 -28.39 -0.24
N SER A 27 -5.86 -28.31 -0.50
CA SER A 27 -5.33 -28.45 -1.87
C SER A 27 -5.65 -29.81 -2.48
N LYS A 28 -5.57 -30.89 -1.71
CA LYS A 28 -6.00 -32.22 -2.16
C LYS A 28 -7.48 -32.30 -2.54
N ILE A 29 -8.33 -31.54 -1.84
CA ILE A 29 -9.77 -31.48 -2.15
C ILE A 29 -9.96 -30.75 -3.49
N VAL A 30 -9.28 -29.62 -3.69
CA VAL A 30 -9.32 -28.86 -4.95
C VAL A 30 -8.83 -29.71 -6.13
N GLU A 31 -7.69 -30.40 -5.96
CA GLU A 31 -7.14 -31.34 -6.94
C GLU A 31 -8.18 -32.40 -7.32
N GLY A 32 -8.85 -33.02 -6.34
CA GLY A 32 -9.90 -33.99 -6.60
C GLY A 32 -11.09 -33.44 -7.41
N TYR A 33 -11.50 -32.19 -7.15
CA TYR A 33 -12.56 -31.53 -7.92
C TYR A 33 -12.13 -31.19 -9.35
N GLN A 34 -10.86 -30.82 -9.54
CA GLN A 34 -10.27 -30.55 -10.85
C GLN A 34 -10.12 -31.84 -11.66
N GLU A 35 -9.64 -32.93 -11.04
CA GLU A 35 -9.53 -34.26 -11.65
C GLU A 35 -10.89 -34.84 -12.05
N ALA A 36 -11.93 -34.60 -11.23
CA ALA A 36 -13.31 -34.98 -11.54
C ALA A 36 -13.96 -34.13 -12.64
N GLY A 37 -13.27 -33.11 -13.18
CA GLY A 37 -13.79 -32.19 -14.19
C GLY A 37 -14.88 -31.25 -13.67
N MET A 38 -15.05 -31.13 -12.34
CA MET A 38 -16.04 -30.25 -11.72
C MET A 38 -15.53 -28.81 -11.56
N MET A 39 -14.22 -28.61 -11.68
CA MET A 39 -13.57 -27.30 -11.57
C MET A 39 -12.56 -27.12 -12.71
N ARG A 40 -12.36 -25.87 -13.14
CA ARG A 40 -11.34 -25.48 -14.12
C ARG A 40 -9.95 -25.94 -13.67
N THR A 41 -9.21 -26.56 -14.58
CA THR A 41 -7.89 -27.15 -14.36
C THR A 41 -6.74 -26.25 -14.80
N ASP A 42 -7.02 -25.09 -15.42
CA ASP A 42 -5.99 -24.15 -15.87
C ASP A 42 -5.46 -23.24 -14.75
N VAL A 43 -6.04 -23.34 -13.55
CA VAL A 43 -5.62 -22.62 -12.35
C VAL A 43 -4.97 -23.59 -11.39
N GLU A 44 -3.82 -23.21 -10.85
CA GLU A 44 -3.05 -24.02 -9.92
C GLU A 44 -3.86 -24.24 -8.60
N PRO A 45 -3.90 -25.48 -8.05
CA PRO A 45 -4.75 -25.83 -6.91
C PRO A 45 -4.46 -25.03 -5.63
N ASP A 46 -3.19 -24.70 -5.34
CA ASP A 46 -2.83 -23.88 -4.18
C ASP A 46 -3.38 -22.46 -4.29
N HIS A 47 -3.38 -21.86 -5.49
CA HIS A 47 -3.98 -20.54 -5.70
C HIS A 47 -5.49 -20.53 -5.36
N VAL A 48 -6.21 -21.56 -5.80
CA VAL A 48 -7.63 -21.73 -5.46
C VAL A 48 -7.80 -21.94 -3.96
N THR A 49 -6.96 -22.79 -3.37
CA THR A 49 -6.98 -23.11 -1.94
C THR A 49 -6.78 -21.87 -1.07
N ARG A 50 -5.76 -21.06 -1.36
CA ARG A 50 -5.50 -19.81 -0.61
C ARG A 50 -6.65 -18.83 -0.73
N THR A 51 -7.25 -18.73 -1.92
CA THR A 51 -8.40 -17.87 -2.17
C THR A 51 -9.61 -18.33 -1.35
N MET A 52 -9.88 -19.64 -1.31
CA MET A 52 -10.95 -20.21 -0.50
C MET A 52 -10.72 -19.94 1.00
N ILE A 53 -9.52 -20.21 1.51
CA ILE A 53 -9.19 -19.98 2.93
C ILE A 53 -9.35 -18.50 3.29
N ALA A 54 -8.85 -17.59 2.44
CA ALA A 54 -9.00 -16.15 2.66
C ALA A 54 -10.47 -15.71 2.67
N ALA A 55 -11.27 -16.21 1.72
CA ALA A 55 -12.70 -15.90 1.66
C ALA A 55 -13.45 -16.41 2.90
N VAL A 56 -13.17 -17.64 3.34
CA VAL A 56 -13.80 -18.22 4.54
C VAL A 56 -13.43 -17.42 5.79
N LEU A 57 -12.14 -17.10 5.99
CA LEU A 57 -11.71 -16.32 7.15
C LEU A 57 -12.28 -14.90 7.14
N GLY A 58 -12.30 -14.25 5.98
CA GLY A 58 -12.91 -12.94 5.81
C GLY A 58 -14.40 -12.96 6.09
N PHE A 59 -15.10 -13.99 5.62
CA PHE A 59 -16.53 -14.17 5.86
C PHE A 59 -16.81 -14.39 7.36
N LEU A 60 -16.05 -15.25 8.04
CA LEU A 60 -16.21 -15.48 9.48
C LEU A 60 -15.96 -14.21 10.29
N ALA A 61 -14.95 -13.41 9.92
CA ALA A 61 -14.70 -12.13 10.55
C ALA A 61 -15.86 -11.15 10.33
N GLN A 62 -16.37 -11.06 9.10
CA GLN A 62 -17.50 -10.19 8.74
C GLN A 62 -18.77 -10.60 9.49
N GLN A 63 -19.06 -11.90 9.61
CA GLN A 63 -20.18 -12.44 10.38
C GLN A 63 -20.06 -12.12 11.87
N SER A 64 -18.85 -12.23 12.41
CA SER A 64 -18.60 -11.97 13.83
C SER A 64 -18.71 -10.49 14.19
N LEU A 65 -18.25 -9.60 13.29
CA LEU A 65 -18.21 -8.16 13.54
C LEU A 65 -19.51 -7.43 13.19
N PHE A 66 -20.18 -7.85 12.11
CA PHE A 66 -21.34 -7.13 11.55
C PHE A 66 -22.64 -7.93 11.60
N GLY A 67 -22.60 -9.13 12.19
CA GLY A 67 -23.74 -10.03 12.29
C GLY A 67 -23.98 -10.84 11.01
N PRO A 68 -25.02 -11.68 11.01
CA PRO A 68 -25.24 -12.64 9.96
C PRO A 68 -25.58 -11.97 8.63
N ALA A 69 -24.83 -12.29 7.57
CA ALA A 69 -25.20 -11.97 6.20
C ALA A 69 -26.24 -12.99 5.68
N PRO A 70 -27.48 -12.58 5.36
CA PRO A 70 -28.48 -13.47 4.79
C PRO A 70 -28.03 -14.02 3.43
N VAL A 71 -28.45 -15.25 3.11
CA VAL A 71 -28.06 -15.96 1.88
C VAL A 71 -28.53 -15.21 0.63
N GLU A 72 -29.64 -14.49 0.74
CA GLU A 72 -30.23 -13.68 -0.33
C GLU A 72 -29.31 -12.52 -0.71
N VAL A 73 -28.75 -11.82 0.28
CA VAL A 73 -27.82 -10.70 0.07
C VAL A 73 -26.54 -11.19 -0.61
N LEU A 74 -25.99 -12.32 -0.15
CA LEU A 74 -24.81 -12.93 -0.75
C LEU A 74 -25.09 -13.41 -2.18
N ARG A 75 -26.23 -14.07 -2.41
CA ARG A 75 -26.65 -14.58 -3.72
C ARG A 75 -26.81 -13.45 -4.73
N ASP A 76 -27.56 -12.41 -4.37
CA ASP A 76 -27.86 -11.30 -5.27
C ASP A 76 -26.59 -10.47 -5.54
N GLY A 77 -25.77 -10.25 -4.51
CA GLY A 77 -24.47 -9.59 -4.64
C GLY A 77 -23.51 -10.36 -5.53
N LEU A 78 -23.33 -11.67 -5.32
CA LEU A 78 -22.46 -12.51 -6.14
C LEU A 78 -22.97 -12.61 -7.58
N ARG A 79 -24.29 -12.70 -7.79
CA ARG A 79 -24.87 -12.73 -9.13
C ARG A 79 -24.61 -11.43 -9.88
N ALA A 80 -24.76 -10.29 -9.21
CA ALA A 80 -24.44 -8.99 -9.77
C ALA A 80 -22.95 -8.91 -10.14
N LEU A 81 -22.05 -9.32 -9.23
CA LEU A 81 -20.61 -9.31 -9.48
C LEU A 81 -20.20 -10.23 -10.64
N MET A 82 -20.74 -11.44 -10.71
CA MET A 82 -20.45 -12.41 -11.77
C MET A 82 -21.12 -12.07 -13.10
N SER A 83 -22.07 -11.14 -13.11
CA SER A 83 -22.68 -10.59 -14.32
C SER A 83 -21.93 -9.38 -14.89
N MET A 84 -20.88 -8.91 -14.19
CA MET A 84 -20.03 -7.85 -14.72
C MET A 84 -19.30 -8.38 -15.96
N PRO A 85 -19.42 -7.72 -17.12
CA PRO A 85 -18.72 -8.13 -18.31
C PRO A 85 -17.20 -8.03 -18.10
N ASP A 86 -16.46 -9.01 -18.60
CA ASP A 86 -15.00 -9.01 -18.64
C ASP A 86 -14.59 -7.96 -19.71
N ASP A 87 -14.30 -6.71 -19.29
CA ASP A 87 -13.90 -5.60 -20.18
C ASP A 87 -12.47 -5.78 -20.73
N ARG A 88 -12.22 -6.94 -21.35
CA ARG A 88 -10.98 -7.23 -22.07
C ARG A 88 -11.21 -7.45 -23.57
N SER A 89 -12.42 -7.24 -24.08
CA SER A 89 -12.74 -7.43 -25.51
C SER A 89 -13.65 -6.39 -26.17
N ALA A 90 -13.99 -5.26 -25.53
CA ALA A 90 -14.82 -4.26 -26.22
C ALA A 90 -14.49 -2.83 -25.78
N ASP A 91 -13.76 -2.09 -26.61
CA ASP A 91 -14.12 -0.86 -27.34
C ASP A 91 -15.36 -0.03 -26.88
N TRP A 92 -15.76 -0.07 -25.61
CA TRP A 92 -16.91 0.67 -25.10
C TRP A 92 -16.68 2.18 -25.18
N TRP A 93 -15.42 2.61 -25.11
CA TRP A 93 -15.00 3.99 -25.32
C TRP A 93 -15.03 4.42 -26.80
N ILE A 94 -14.96 3.49 -27.75
CA ILE A 94 -15.11 3.76 -29.21
C ILE A 94 -16.59 3.85 -29.59
N THR A 95 -17.44 2.98 -29.03
CA THR A 95 -18.88 3.00 -29.34
C THR A 95 -19.58 4.20 -28.70
N ALA A 96 -19.14 4.65 -27.52
CA ALA A 96 -19.65 5.87 -26.87
C ALA A 96 -19.38 7.16 -27.67
N ARG A 97 -18.42 7.14 -28.61
CA ARG A 97 -18.10 8.31 -29.45
C ARG A 97 -18.96 8.43 -30.70
N LEU A 98 -19.57 7.33 -31.17
CA LEU A 98 -20.27 7.28 -32.45
C LEU A 98 -21.80 7.39 -32.36
N THR A 99 -22.41 7.26 -31.18
CA THR A 99 -23.88 7.29 -31.02
C THR A 99 -24.44 8.56 -30.40
N CYS A 100 -23.63 9.62 -30.21
CA CYS A 100 -24.16 10.94 -29.84
C CYS A 100 -24.75 11.67 -31.06
N SER A 101 -25.85 11.11 -31.58
CA SER A 101 -26.79 11.77 -32.48
C SER A 101 -28.12 11.85 -31.72
N LYS A 102 -28.46 13.03 -31.17
CA LYS A 102 -29.77 13.28 -30.54
C LYS A 102 -30.91 13.19 -31.56
N PRO A 103 -32.16 12.93 -31.11
CA PRO A 103 -33.03 14.04 -30.72
C PRO A 103 -33.66 13.85 -29.32
N GLY A 104 -33.96 14.97 -28.64
CA GLY A 104 -34.75 15.01 -27.39
C GLY A 104 -36.27 14.88 -27.63
N PRO A 105 -37.17 15.25 -26.68
CA PRO A 105 -36.93 16.06 -25.48
C PRO A 105 -37.63 15.55 -24.18
N THR A 106 -37.02 15.73 -23.01
CA THR A 106 -37.76 16.22 -21.83
C THR A 106 -36.80 16.96 -20.91
N SER A 107 -37.22 18.14 -20.51
CA SER A 107 -36.50 19.21 -19.85
C SER A 107 -36.08 18.92 -18.41
N LEU A 108 -34.81 19.17 -18.08
CA LEU A 108 -34.43 19.78 -16.80
C LEU A 108 -33.27 20.77 -17.04
N PRO A 109 -33.38 22.04 -16.63
CA PRO A 109 -32.32 23.01 -16.82
C PRO A 109 -31.35 22.95 -15.64
N ILE A 110 -30.10 22.59 -15.90
CA ILE A 110 -29.00 23.01 -15.03
C ILE A 110 -28.05 23.81 -15.91
N HIS A 111 -28.13 25.13 -15.78
CA HIS A 111 -27.12 26.03 -16.29
C HIS A 111 -25.83 25.77 -15.50
N ALA A 112 -24.92 24.99 -16.06
CA ALA A 112 -23.55 24.88 -15.59
C ALA A 112 -22.63 25.53 -16.62
N THR A 113 -22.16 26.72 -16.26
CA THR A 113 -21.15 27.52 -16.94
C THR A 113 -19.94 26.69 -17.36
N ARG A 114 -19.50 26.91 -18.59
CA ARG A 114 -18.52 26.14 -19.36
C ARG A 114 -17.05 26.43 -19.00
N ASP A 115 -16.78 26.84 -17.76
CA ASP A 115 -15.48 27.40 -17.36
C ASP A 115 -14.95 26.82 -16.04
N PHE A 116 -15.01 25.49 -15.86
CA PHE A 116 -14.27 24.83 -14.79
C PHE A 116 -13.16 23.95 -15.40
N ALA A 117 -11.91 24.30 -15.09
CA ALA A 117 -10.68 23.53 -15.27
C ALA A 117 -10.04 23.44 -16.68
N PRO A 118 -9.24 24.45 -17.08
CA PRO A 118 -8.34 24.38 -18.24
C PRO A 118 -7.32 23.23 -18.22
N TRP A 119 -7.01 22.69 -17.04
CA TRP A 119 -6.08 21.58 -16.80
C TRP A 119 -6.67 20.18 -17.00
N LEU A 120 -8.00 20.06 -17.20
CA LEU A 120 -8.66 18.80 -17.57
C LEU A 120 -8.70 18.55 -19.08
N ARG A 121 -8.05 19.40 -19.87
CA ARG A 121 -7.92 19.22 -21.31
C ARG A 121 -6.88 18.13 -21.57
N GLN A 122 -7.33 16.90 -21.76
CA GLN A 122 -6.46 15.81 -22.21
C GLN A 122 -5.82 16.20 -23.56
N PRO A 123 -4.51 16.00 -23.75
CA PRO A 123 -3.87 16.28 -25.03
C PRO A 123 -4.44 15.37 -26.12
N ASP A 124 -4.62 15.94 -27.32
CA ASP A 124 -5.18 15.27 -28.49
C ASP A 124 -4.34 14.04 -28.88
N PRO A 125 -4.87 12.80 -28.79
CA PRO A 125 -4.09 11.59 -29.04
C PRO A 125 -3.61 11.45 -30.49
N ALA A 126 -4.14 12.26 -31.41
CA ALA A 126 -3.79 12.19 -32.83
C ALA A 126 -2.46 12.89 -33.19
N ARG A 127 -1.80 13.59 -32.27
CA ARG A 127 -0.63 14.45 -32.60
C ARG A 127 0.72 14.02 -32.05
N SER A 128 0.86 12.90 -31.37
CA SER A 128 2.18 12.44 -30.91
C SER A 128 2.39 10.96 -31.13
N GLY A 129 3.29 10.62 -32.05
CA GLY A 129 3.95 9.31 -32.12
C GLY A 129 4.89 9.05 -30.92
N ALA A 130 4.50 9.48 -29.73
CA ALA A 130 5.21 9.24 -28.49
C ALA A 130 4.77 7.89 -27.95
N ARG A 131 5.64 6.89 -28.05
CA ARG A 131 5.55 5.65 -27.27
C ARG A 131 5.23 6.03 -25.83
N THR A 132 4.04 5.69 -25.35
CA THR A 132 3.71 5.79 -23.93
C THR A 132 4.56 4.76 -23.21
N VAL A 133 5.77 5.16 -22.81
CA VAL A 133 6.55 4.40 -21.84
C VAL A 133 5.79 4.54 -20.54
N ARG A 134 5.07 3.47 -20.17
CA ARG A 134 4.47 3.35 -18.85
C ARG A 134 5.65 3.21 -17.87
N TRP A 135 5.97 4.28 -17.17
CA TRP A 135 6.95 4.28 -16.10
C TRP A 135 6.36 3.59 -14.88
N ASP A 136 6.20 2.27 -14.93
CA ASP A 136 5.94 1.50 -13.72
C ASP A 136 7.24 1.49 -12.90
N VAL A 137 7.35 2.39 -11.93
CA VAL A 137 8.39 2.27 -10.89
C VAL A 137 8.03 1.02 -10.09
N GLN A 138 8.77 -0.07 -10.33
CA GLN A 138 8.59 -1.34 -9.64
C GLN A 138 9.18 -1.24 -8.24
N LEU A 139 8.38 -0.73 -7.29
CA LEU A 139 8.79 -0.59 -5.89
C LEU A 139 8.46 -1.85 -5.11
N THR A 140 9.47 -2.43 -4.48
CA THR A 140 9.28 -3.45 -3.44
C THR A 140 8.52 -2.84 -2.24
N PRO A 141 7.83 -3.65 -1.42
CA PRO A 141 7.17 -3.15 -0.21
C PRO A 141 8.10 -2.36 0.71
N HIS A 142 9.36 -2.79 0.85
CA HIS A 142 10.37 -2.08 1.63
C HIS A 142 10.74 -0.70 1.04
N GLU A 143 10.79 -0.57 -0.28
CA GLU A 143 11.03 0.72 -0.93
C GLU A 143 9.81 1.66 -0.77
N GLN A 144 8.60 1.10 -0.80
CA GLN A 144 7.38 1.88 -0.51
C GLN A 144 7.36 2.39 0.93
N GLU A 145 7.76 1.57 1.92
CA GLU A 145 7.90 1.98 3.31
C GLU A 145 8.91 3.12 3.48
N ARG A 146 10.09 3.03 2.83
CA ARG A 146 11.09 4.10 2.85
C ARG A 146 10.56 5.41 2.27
N LEU A 147 9.77 5.34 1.19
CA LEU A 147 9.11 6.53 0.63
C LEU A 147 8.08 7.13 1.59
N LEU A 148 7.33 6.32 2.34
CA LEU A 148 6.40 6.82 3.35
C LEU A 148 7.12 7.56 4.48
N ILE A 149 8.31 7.11 4.87
CA ILE A 149 9.14 7.80 5.87
C ILE A 149 9.54 9.20 5.38
N HIS A 150 9.96 9.33 4.11
CA HIS A 150 10.27 10.64 3.52
C HIS A 150 9.06 11.58 3.50
N VAL A 151 7.87 11.06 3.17
CA VAL A 151 6.62 11.86 3.22
C VAL A 151 6.33 12.31 4.65
N ALA A 152 6.54 11.45 5.65
CA ALA A 152 6.36 11.81 7.05
C ALA A 152 7.37 12.90 7.49
N ALA A 153 8.64 12.80 7.04
CA ALA A 153 9.68 13.78 7.29
C ALA A 153 9.34 15.15 6.66
N ASP A 154 8.84 15.17 5.42
CA ASP A 154 8.37 16.40 4.76
C ASP A 154 7.24 17.09 5.53
N VAL A 155 6.31 16.31 6.09
CA VAL A 155 5.22 16.83 6.91
C VAL A 155 5.76 17.39 8.22
N ALA A 156 6.71 16.70 8.86
CA ALA A 156 7.37 17.14 10.08
C ALA A 156 8.16 18.44 9.86
N GLU A 157 8.94 18.55 8.79
CA GLU A 157 9.71 19.75 8.46
C GLU A 157 8.78 20.95 8.23
N LYS A 158 7.67 20.75 7.51
CA LYS A 158 6.65 21.80 7.32
C LYS A 158 6.01 22.22 8.65
N ARG A 159 5.83 21.31 9.61
CA ARG A 159 5.31 21.61 10.95
C ARG A 159 6.32 22.41 11.76
N ARG A 160 7.58 21.97 11.78
CA ARG A 160 8.70 22.67 12.43
C ARG A 160 8.90 24.08 11.88
N ALA A 161 8.82 24.25 10.56
CA ALA A 161 8.93 25.56 9.91
C ALA A 161 7.80 26.54 10.32
N ARG A 162 6.67 26.04 10.82
CA ARG A 162 5.59 26.86 11.42
C ARG A 162 5.79 27.12 12.91
N GLY A 163 6.90 26.66 13.50
CA GLY A 163 7.21 26.79 14.92
C GLY A 163 6.52 25.76 15.81
N LEU A 164 6.01 24.65 15.26
CA LEU A 164 5.42 23.57 16.06
C LEU A 164 6.52 22.67 16.62
N LYS A 165 6.39 22.34 17.91
CA LYS A 165 7.18 21.29 18.55
C LYS A 165 6.79 19.94 17.99
N LEU A 166 7.80 19.15 17.61
CA LEU A 166 7.60 17.85 16.99
C LEU A 166 7.22 16.78 18.02
N ASN A 167 6.35 15.87 17.63
CA ASN A 167 6.04 14.66 18.39
C ASN A 167 7.05 13.54 18.08
N HIS A 168 6.90 12.41 18.78
CA HIS A 168 7.79 11.25 18.63
C HIS A 168 7.93 10.75 17.18
N PRO A 169 6.85 10.40 16.43
CA PRO A 169 7.00 9.89 15.06
C PRO A 169 7.55 10.94 14.08
N GLU A 170 7.27 12.23 14.29
CA GLU A 170 7.84 13.30 13.47
C GLU A 170 9.36 13.43 13.66
N ALA A 171 9.82 13.38 14.92
CA ALA A 171 11.25 13.44 15.23
C ALA A 171 11.99 12.24 14.62
N VAL A 172 11.47 11.03 14.78
CA VAL A 172 12.05 9.81 14.19
C VAL A 172 12.06 9.89 12.66
N ALA A 173 10.99 10.38 12.03
CA ALA A 173 10.93 10.51 10.58
C ALA A 173 11.99 11.47 10.03
N LEU A 174 12.18 12.64 10.66
CA LEU A 174 13.22 13.60 10.26
C LEU A 174 14.63 13.02 10.40
N ILE A 175 14.92 12.40 11.54
CA ILE A 175 16.24 11.77 11.78
C ILE A 175 16.49 10.67 10.74
N THR A 176 15.48 9.85 10.46
CA THR A 176 15.58 8.74 9.50
C THR A 176 15.81 9.26 8.08
N SER A 177 15.04 10.27 7.66
CA SER A 177 15.20 10.89 6.35
C SER A 177 16.58 11.52 6.19
N HIS A 178 17.10 12.19 7.23
CA HIS A 178 18.45 12.76 7.21
C HIS A 178 19.55 11.70 7.01
N ILE A 179 19.40 10.53 7.65
CA ILE A 179 20.34 9.42 7.49
C ILE A 179 20.27 8.85 6.07
N LEU A 180 19.07 8.61 5.55
CA LEU A 180 18.86 8.04 4.22
C LEU A 180 19.41 8.96 3.12
N GLU A 181 19.14 10.27 3.20
CA GLU A 181 19.66 11.26 2.24
C GLU A 181 21.18 11.41 2.38
N GLY A 182 21.72 11.43 3.59
CA GLY A 182 23.16 11.51 3.78
C GLY A 182 23.91 10.26 3.28
N ALA A 183 23.31 9.07 3.40
CA ALA A 183 23.84 7.86 2.78
C ALA A 183 23.81 7.95 1.25
N ARG A 184 22.74 8.54 0.69
CA ARG A 184 22.61 8.76 -0.75
C ARG A 184 23.61 9.77 -1.31
N ASP A 185 23.96 10.79 -0.51
CA ASP A 185 25.02 11.77 -0.76
C ASP A 185 26.44 11.16 -0.68
N GLY A 186 26.57 9.92 -0.19
CA GLY A 186 27.86 9.25 -0.01
C GLY A 186 28.62 9.67 1.25
N ARG A 187 27.93 10.24 2.25
CA ARG A 187 28.53 10.50 3.57
C ARG A 187 28.88 9.19 4.26
N THR A 188 29.85 9.25 5.16
CA THR A 188 30.25 8.08 5.94
C THR A 188 29.26 7.79 7.07
N VAL A 189 29.22 6.53 7.52
CA VAL A 189 28.41 6.12 8.69
C VAL A 189 28.73 6.99 9.91
N ALA A 190 30.01 7.27 10.17
CA ALA A 190 30.44 8.09 11.29
C ALA A 190 29.94 9.54 11.21
N GLU A 191 29.93 10.13 10.02
CA GLU A 191 29.35 11.46 9.79
C GLU A 191 27.84 11.49 10.03
N LEU A 192 27.13 10.43 9.63
CA LEU A 192 25.68 10.32 9.85
C LEU A 192 25.34 10.12 11.33
N MET A 193 26.13 9.34 12.07
CA MET A 193 25.99 9.21 13.53
C MET A 193 26.21 10.55 14.24
N SER A 194 27.16 11.36 13.78
CA SER A 194 27.46 12.68 14.35
C SER A 194 26.43 13.75 13.96
N SER A 195 26.04 13.78 12.69
CA SER A 195 25.10 14.78 12.16
C SER A 195 23.66 14.52 12.57
N GLY A 196 23.25 13.25 12.72
CA GLY A 196 21.91 12.89 13.23
C GLY A 196 21.64 13.45 14.63
N ARG A 197 22.66 13.50 15.49
CA ARG A 197 22.59 14.10 16.84
C ARG A 197 22.47 15.63 16.86
N LYS A 198 22.75 16.29 15.74
CA LYS A 198 22.76 17.75 15.64
C LYS A 198 21.51 18.28 14.94
N LEU A 199 20.59 17.40 14.55
CA LEU A 199 19.44 17.74 13.73
C LEU A 199 18.32 18.41 14.53
N LEU A 200 18.06 17.88 15.73
CA LEU A 200 16.97 18.30 16.60
C LEU A 200 17.50 18.59 17.99
N THR A 201 17.06 19.70 18.56
CA THR A 201 17.31 20.09 19.94
C THR A 201 16.10 19.75 20.81
N ARG A 202 16.28 19.78 22.15
CA ARG A 202 15.16 19.67 23.10
C ARG A 202 14.05 20.72 22.88
N ASP A 203 14.37 21.87 22.29
CA ASP A 203 13.40 22.94 22.02
C ASP A 203 12.54 22.66 20.77
N ASP A 204 13.06 21.87 19.82
CA ASP A 204 12.35 21.50 18.59
C ASP A 204 11.25 20.46 18.82
N VAL A 205 11.24 19.79 19.98
CA VAL A 205 10.36 18.65 20.27
C VAL A 205 9.47 18.90 21.49
N MET A 206 8.39 18.11 21.58
CA MET A 206 7.51 18.09 22.74
C MET A 206 8.21 17.51 23.98
N GLU A 207 7.72 17.85 25.16
CA GLU A 207 8.22 17.32 26.44
C GLU A 207 8.13 15.79 26.48
N GLY A 208 9.17 15.14 27.03
CA GLY A 208 9.27 13.69 27.13
C GLY A 208 9.72 12.98 25.85
N VAL A 209 9.69 13.64 24.69
CA VAL A 209 10.17 13.04 23.43
C VAL A 209 11.67 12.72 23.46
N PRO A 210 12.58 13.57 23.97
CA PRO A 210 14.00 13.24 24.06
C PRO A 210 14.25 11.98 24.89
N GLU A 211 13.51 11.80 25.98
CA GLU A 211 13.64 10.65 26.88
C GLU A 211 13.05 9.36 26.29
N MET A 212 12.17 9.45 25.29
CA MET A 212 11.59 8.29 24.60
C MET A 212 12.47 7.76 23.45
N ILE A 213 13.39 8.57 22.93
CA ILE A 213 14.19 8.24 21.74
C ILE A 213 15.66 8.08 22.16
N HIS A 214 16.02 6.88 22.63
CA HIS A 214 17.39 6.55 23.00
C HIS A 214 18.27 6.23 21.80
N ASP A 215 17.70 5.55 20.80
CA ASP A 215 18.38 5.24 19.56
C ASP A 215 17.43 5.28 18.36
N VAL A 216 18.00 5.65 17.21
CA VAL A 216 17.33 5.54 15.91
C VAL A 216 18.23 4.73 15.01
N GLN A 217 17.71 3.57 14.59
CA GLN A 217 18.43 2.60 13.76
C GLN A 217 17.84 2.58 12.36
N VAL A 218 18.68 2.81 11.35
CA VAL A 218 18.25 2.93 9.96
C VAL A 218 19.18 2.13 9.08
N GLU A 219 18.61 1.22 8.31
CA GLU A 219 19.32 0.55 7.24
C GLU A 219 19.33 1.46 6.00
N ALA A 220 20.51 1.91 5.59
CA ALA A 220 20.68 2.83 4.48
C ALA A 220 21.63 2.25 3.42
N THR A 221 21.38 2.59 2.16
CA THR A 221 22.19 2.13 1.02
C THR A 221 23.26 3.17 0.69
N PHE A 222 24.52 2.83 1.00
CA PHE A 222 25.69 3.65 0.69
C PHE A 222 26.28 3.27 -0.68
N PRO A 223 27.19 4.08 -1.24
CA PRO A 223 27.89 3.74 -2.49
C PRO A 223 28.64 2.40 -2.43
N ASP A 224 29.02 1.93 -1.24
CA ASP A 224 29.74 0.68 -1.01
C ASP A 224 28.87 -0.45 -0.44
N GLY A 225 27.55 -0.25 -0.38
CA GLY A 225 26.58 -1.26 0.03
C GLY A 225 25.64 -0.83 1.15
N THR A 226 24.73 -1.72 1.52
CA THR A 226 23.75 -1.46 2.58
C THR A 226 24.37 -1.64 3.96
N LYS A 227 24.16 -0.67 4.85
CA LYS A 227 24.70 -0.65 6.21
C LYS A 227 23.67 -0.15 7.21
N LEU A 228 23.77 -0.66 8.44
CA LEU A 228 22.99 -0.16 9.57
C LEU A 228 23.69 1.06 10.19
N VAL A 229 22.94 2.16 10.33
CA VAL A 229 23.37 3.37 11.03
C VAL A 229 22.56 3.48 12.31
N THR A 230 23.24 3.62 13.44
CA THR A 230 22.60 3.83 14.75
C THR A 230 22.99 5.20 15.29
N VAL A 231 22.00 6.07 15.49
CA VAL A 231 22.20 7.35 16.15
C VAL A 231 21.75 7.21 17.60
N HIS A 232 22.71 7.29 18.52
CA HIS A 232 22.45 7.27 19.96
C HIS A 232 22.14 8.67 20.48
N ASP A 233 21.12 8.79 21.34
CA ASP A 233 20.64 10.03 21.95
C ASP A 233 20.53 11.18 20.93
N PRO A 234 19.71 11.02 19.88
CA PRO A 234 19.68 11.94 18.73
C PRO A 234 19.16 13.35 19.06
N ILE A 235 18.57 13.56 20.23
CA ILE A 235 17.99 14.83 20.66
C ILE A 235 18.70 15.30 21.94
N VAL A 236 19.50 16.37 21.81
CA VAL A 236 20.31 16.95 22.90
C VAL A 236 19.94 18.38 23.23
#